data_AF-A0A3S7GVV4-F1
#
_entry.id   AF-A0A3S7GVV4-F1
#
_cell.length_a   1.000
_cell.length_b   1.000
_cell.length_c   1.000
_cell.angle_alpha   90.00
_cell.angle_beta   90.00
_cell.angle_gamma   90.00
#
_symmetry.space_group_name_H-M   'P 1'
#
loop_
_entity.id
_entity.type
_entity.pdbx_description
1 polymer ?
#
loop_
_entity_poly.entity_id
_entity_poly.type
_entity_poly.pdbx_seq_one_letter_code
_entity_poly.pdbx_strand_id
1 'polypeptide(L)'
;MHSSNLNFLNNYNYGHSEVIQSSISNEEIKLLYNSYLHISKYIKDNDLTFLEEGLNIMKSVVFKFIFSLATYKEIYNSITDEEFEFLNNFINDLSIENEEIEEDWKNIVRLINEFKNNLELSESRKEVEKLLDKKQNEKLVIISILDQKEFFDNFEDIDFLTPNQLLKSRKIYDLLIFIGNPYLYKQFDNLFLGKKIYYIFFDFFQHKKFSNKIFKKNLNKNSEILKNTKFIYNINPNKYLTSIKESEIKKVEYMNKNIKINREIYKKTSIKPKENSVIGYPLIFKNNKYYIVPENNDLHILTQYSNDNDKIKLKLEKRKVKQLASDDYILIKGNTETKFIKKKAAEILGNNKYEFYKYLLKEFKKDLKKTCKNFISKRLFFEDLKRNGINVNNNKYNYWISDDSIRPTTLKELLKYLKYEEKKINKIMLASSSINSSHIKAGKIFLNTIEEIINDNDVEVILEKLKHCNELIFLENGIGEFYIEVLRDVNREKRKYDLNYINKLYDVEGD
;
A
#
# COMPACT_ATOMS: atom_id res chain seq x y z
N MET A 1 -25.17 15.43 -9.16
CA MET A 1 -24.13 14.84 -10.05
C MET A 1 -24.47 13.39 -10.42
N HIS A 2 -25.46 13.23 -11.29
CA HIS A 2 -25.84 11.92 -11.82
C HIS A 2 -25.22 11.67 -13.21
N SER A 3 -24.83 12.73 -13.95
CA SER A 3 -24.49 12.68 -15.38
C SER A 3 -23.17 11.99 -15.74
N SER A 4 -22.05 12.15 -15.01
CA SER A 4 -20.79 11.47 -15.41
C SER A 4 -20.85 9.96 -15.20
N ASN A 5 -21.48 9.53 -14.09
CA ASN A 5 -21.71 8.12 -13.81
C ASN A 5 -22.80 7.57 -14.71
N LEU A 6 -23.89 8.31 -14.96
CA LEU A 6 -24.91 7.88 -15.92
C LEU A 6 -24.37 7.79 -17.35
N ASN A 7 -23.53 8.72 -17.82
CA ASN A 7 -22.95 8.65 -19.16
C ASN A 7 -22.01 7.44 -19.30
N PHE A 8 -21.17 7.19 -18.30
CA PHE A 8 -20.36 5.98 -18.27
C PHE A 8 -21.23 4.72 -18.23
N LEU A 9 -22.25 4.67 -17.37
CA LEU A 9 -23.18 3.54 -17.27
C LEU A 9 -24.00 3.32 -18.56
N ASN A 10 -24.39 4.39 -19.23
CA ASN A 10 -25.10 4.36 -20.51
C ASN A 10 -24.19 3.85 -21.64
N ASN A 11 -22.92 4.28 -21.65
CA ASN A 11 -21.91 3.78 -22.59
C ASN A 11 -21.49 2.34 -22.29
N TYR A 12 -21.54 1.92 -21.02
CA TYR A 12 -21.11 0.60 -20.57
C TYR A 12 -22.03 -0.54 -21.05
N ASN A 13 -23.21 -0.23 -21.57
CA ASN A 13 -24.10 -1.21 -22.19
C ASN A 13 -23.77 -1.45 -23.67
N TYR A 14 -22.56 -1.93 -23.97
CA TYR A 14 -22.25 -2.44 -25.30
C TYR A 14 -23.03 -3.73 -25.50
N GLY A 15 -23.93 -3.75 -26.50
CA GLY A 15 -24.76 -4.91 -26.79
C GLY A 15 -23.99 -6.24 -27.01
N HIS A 16 -22.65 -6.22 -27.15
CA HIS A 16 -21.82 -7.42 -27.16
C HIS A 16 -20.35 -7.18 -26.72
N SER A 17 -19.79 -8.07 -25.90
CA SER A 17 -18.35 -8.17 -25.59
C SER A 17 -17.83 -9.58 -25.87
N GLU A 18 -16.58 -9.71 -26.34
CA GLU A 18 -15.89 -10.99 -26.46
C GLU A 18 -14.74 -11.07 -25.44
N VAL A 19 -14.76 -12.08 -24.57
CA VAL A 19 -13.69 -12.37 -23.62
C VAL A 19 -12.95 -13.62 -24.06
N ILE A 20 -11.69 -13.46 -24.39
CA ILE A 20 -10.82 -14.48 -24.99
C ILE A 20 -9.71 -14.80 -23.99
N GLN A 21 -9.56 -16.08 -23.65
CA GLN A 21 -8.43 -16.56 -22.85
C GLN A 21 -7.43 -17.26 -23.76
N SER A 22 -6.31 -16.60 -24.03
CA SER A 22 -5.22 -17.09 -24.86
C SER A 22 -4.12 -17.70 -24.00
N SER A 23 -3.88 -19.00 -24.19
CA SER A 23 -2.86 -19.75 -23.46
C SER A 23 -1.58 -19.91 -24.28
N ILE A 24 -0.44 -19.62 -23.67
CA ILE A 24 0.91 -19.79 -24.22
C ILE A 24 1.48 -21.13 -23.74
N SER A 25 2.09 -21.91 -24.63
CA SER A 25 2.82 -23.12 -24.27
C SER A 25 4.32 -22.89 -24.42
N ASN A 26 5.07 -23.08 -23.33
CA ASN A 26 6.53 -23.02 -23.32
C ASN A 26 7.06 -23.93 -22.21
N GLU A 27 7.82 -24.96 -22.56
CA GLU A 27 8.28 -25.98 -21.60
C GLU A 27 9.37 -25.44 -20.65
N GLU A 28 10.20 -24.49 -21.08
CA GLU A 28 11.23 -23.87 -20.23
C GLU A 28 10.60 -23.02 -19.12
N ILE A 29 9.65 -22.14 -19.47
CA ILE A 29 8.93 -21.30 -18.51
C ILE A 29 8.07 -22.16 -17.56
N LYS A 30 7.52 -23.26 -18.07
CA LYS A 30 6.77 -24.22 -17.27
C LYS A 30 7.66 -24.98 -16.29
N LEU A 31 8.85 -25.39 -16.70
CA LEU A 31 9.86 -25.98 -15.81
C LEU A 31 10.26 -24.97 -14.72
N LEU A 32 10.56 -23.72 -15.10
CA LEU A 32 10.88 -22.64 -14.17
C LEU A 32 9.78 -22.46 -13.10
N TYR A 33 8.52 -22.42 -13.52
CA TYR A 33 7.39 -22.26 -12.60
C TYR A 33 7.17 -23.49 -11.72
N ASN A 34 7.33 -24.70 -12.25
CA ASN A 34 7.16 -25.95 -11.50
C ASN A 34 8.23 -26.11 -10.42
N SER A 35 9.50 -25.83 -10.73
CA SER A 35 10.59 -25.86 -9.76
C SER A 35 10.35 -24.85 -8.63
N TYR A 36 9.90 -23.64 -8.97
CA TYR A 36 9.46 -22.66 -7.98
C TYR A 36 8.33 -23.18 -7.08
N LEU A 37 7.30 -23.81 -7.67
CA LEU A 37 6.17 -24.34 -6.91
C LEU A 37 6.58 -25.47 -5.98
N HIS A 38 7.50 -26.35 -6.40
CA HIS A 38 7.97 -27.44 -5.58
C HIS A 38 8.75 -26.93 -4.37
N ILE A 39 9.69 -26.00 -4.58
CA ILE A 39 10.40 -25.31 -3.48
C ILE A 39 9.41 -24.58 -2.56
N SER A 40 8.43 -23.86 -3.11
CA SER A 40 7.41 -23.17 -2.32
C SER A 40 6.60 -24.14 -1.45
N LYS A 41 6.28 -25.32 -1.98
CA LYS A 41 5.50 -26.33 -1.27
C LYS A 41 6.35 -26.93 -0.14
N TYR A 42 7.60 -27.29 -0.43
CA TYR A 42 8.53 -27.81 0.57
C TYR A 42 8.71 -26.86 1.76
N ILE A 43 8.92 -25.57 1.52
CA ILE A 43 9.04 -24.56 2.60
C ILE A 43 7.78 -24.49 3.46
N LYS A 44 6.59 -24.55 2.85
CA LYS A 44 5.31 -24.50 3.56
C LYS A 44 5.03 -25.77 4.36
N ASP A 45 5.28 -26.93 3.76
CA ASP A 45 5.01 -28.23 4.38
C ASP A 45 5.94 -28.49 5.57
N ASN A 46 7.14 -27.87 5.61
CA ASN A 46 8.11 -27.96 6.69
C ASN A 46 8.12 -26.74 7.65
N ASP A 47 7.16 -25.82 7.53
CA ASP A 47 7.04 -24.61 8.37
C ASP A 47 8.32 -23.75 8.47
N LEU A 48 9.08 -23.66 7.37
CA LEU A 48 10.35 -22.94 7.29
C LEU A 48 10.12 -21.43 7.10
N THR A 49 9.43 -20.81 8.05
CA THR A 49 8.99 -19.41 7.98
C THR A 49 10.12 -18.39 7.81
N PHE A 50 11.33 -18.71 8.27
CA PHE A 50 12.52 -17.87 8.09
C PHE A 50 12.95 -17.74 6.61
N LEU A 51 12.54 -18.68 5.74
CA LEU A 51 12.83 -18.68 4.31
C LEU A 51 11.76 -17.96 3.47
N GLU A 52 10.67 -17.48 4.07
CA GLU A 52 9.58 -16.84 3.32
C GLU A 52 10.06 -15.63 2.51
N GLU A 53 11.02 -14.86 3.01
CA GLU A 53 11.53 -13.68 2.29
C GLU A 53 12.24 -14.07 0.99
N GLY A 54 13.18 -15.01 1.05
CA GLY A 54 13.88 -15.53 -0.12
C GLY A 54 12.92 -16.21 -1.11
N LEU A 55 11.93 -16.96 -0.60
CA LEU A 55 10.88 -17.55 -1.44
C LEU A 55 10.06 -16.51 -2.21
N ASN A 56 9.76 -15.37 -1.57
CA ASN A 56 9.02 -14.31 -2.24
C ASN A 56 9.88 -13.54 -3.26
N ILE A 57 11.18 -13.40 -3.04
CA ILE A 57 12.12 -12.84 -4.02
C ILE A 57 12.29 -13.79 -5.21
N MET A 58 12.42 -15.09 -4.97
CA MET A 58 12.49 -16.10 -6.05
C MET A 58 11.21 -16.08 -6.89
N LYS A 59 10.05 -16.09 -6.25
CA LYS A 59 8.76 -15.87 -6.92
C LYS A 59 8.75 -14.57 -7.71
N SER A 60 9.34 -13.55 -7.10
CA SER A 60 9.69 -12.24 -7.62
C SER A 60 10.18 -12.29 -9.07
N VAL A 61 11.32 -12.94 -9.17
CA VAL A 61 12.11 -13.16 -10.38
C VAL A 61 11.38 -14.06 -11.36
N VAL A 62 10.87 -15.21 -10.92
CA VAL A 62 10.13 -16.16 -11.79
C VAL A 62 8.94 -15.48 -12.46
N PHE A 63 8.20 -14.62 -11.75
CA PHE A 63 7.03 -13.96 -12.30
C PHE A 63 7.38 -12.85 -13.30
N LYS A 64 8.57 -12.24 -13.21
CA LYS A 64 9.09 -11.34 -14.26
C LYS A 64 9.22 -12.11 -15.59
N PHE A 65 9.79 -13.32 -15.57
CA PHE A 65 9.92 -14.16 -16.78
C PHE A 65 8.57 -14.61 -17.36
N ILE A 66 7.55 -14.79 -16.53
CA ILE A 66 6.21 -15.21 -16.97
C ILE A 66 5.40 -14.01 -17.51
N PHE A 67 5.36 -12.88 -16.81
CA PHE A 67 4.39 -11.80 -17.11
C PHE A 67 5.01 -10.54 -17.72
N SER A 68 6.32 -10.47 -17.93
CA SER A 68 6.95 -9.32 -18.60
C SER A 68 6.74 -9.34 -20.11
N LEU A 69 6.66 -8.15 -20.70
CA LEU A 69 6.65 -7.89 -22.14
C LEU A 69 8.01 -7.44 -22.66
N ALA A 70 9.06 -7.48 -21.84
CA ALA A 70 10.42 -7.20 -22.27
C ALA A 70 11.09 -8.42 -22.95
N THR A 71 12.27 -8.23 -23.52
CA THR A 71 13.12 -9.36 -23.96
C THR A 71 13.65 -10.13 -22.76
N TYR A 72 14.01 -11.40 -22.95
CA TYR A 72 14.56 -12.22 -21.87
C TYR A 72 15.83 -11.63 -21.25
N LYS A 73 16.67 -11.00 -22.06
CA LYS A 73 17.84 -10.23 -21.61
C LYS A 73 17.48 -9.03 -20.74
N GLU A 74 16.49 -8.22 -21.14
CA GLU A 74 16.03 -7.08 -20.34
C GLU A 74 15.45 -7.54 -19.00
N ILE A 75 14.65 -8.62 -19.02
CA ILE A 75 14.12 -9.23 -17.80
C ILE A 75 15.25 -9.65 -16.86
N TYR A 76 16.29 -10.31 -17.38
CA TYR A 76 17.48 -10.69 -16.61
C TYR A 76 18.19 -9.45 -16.03
N ASN A 77 18.42 -8.42 -16.84
CA ASN A 77 19.07 -7.18 -16.41
C ASN A 77 18.26 -6.40 -15.36
N SER A 78 16.94 -6.59 -15.31
CA SER A 78 16.06 -6.01 -14.29
C SER A 78 16.19 -6.70 -12.92
N ILE A 79 16.93 -7.82 -12.83
CA ILE A 79 17.26 -8.49 -11.57
C ILE A 79 18.49 -7.79 -11.00
N THR A 80 18.32 -7.18 -9.83
CA THR A 80 19.36 -6.43 -9.13
C THR A 80 20.42 -7.36 -8.54
N ASP A 81 21.66 -6.89 -8.39
CA ASP A 81 22.72 -7.62 -7.69
C ASP A 81 22.29 -8.06 -6.28
N GLU A 82 21.50 -7.19 -5.64
CA GLU A 82 20.85 -7.45 -4.35
C GLU A 82 19.86 -8.62 -4.38
N GLU A 83 19.04 -8.76 -5.43
CA GLU A 83 18.15 -9.91 -5.62
C GLU A 83 18.97 -11.19 -5.81
N PHE A 84 20.05 -11.13 -6.59
CA PHE A 84 20.95 -12.26 -6.77
C PHE A 84 21.63 -12.69 -5.46
N GLU A 85 22.14 -11.74 -4.66
CA GLU A 85 22.75 -12.04 -3.37
C GLU A 85 21.75 -12.73 -2.42
N PHE A 86 20.51 -12.25 -2.38
CA PHE A 86 19.47 -12.87 -1.56
C PHE A 86 19.12 -14.27 -2.02
N LEU A 87 19.03 -14.49 -3.33
CA LEU A 87 18.79 -15.82 -3.87
C LEU A 87 19.93 -16.77 -3.54
N ASN A 88 21.18 -16.31 -3.60
CA ASN A 88 22.34 -17.12 -3.20
C ASN A 88 22.30 -17.48 -1.71
N ASN A 89 22.00 -16.51 -0.83
CA ASN A 89 21.88 -16.75 0.61
C ASN A 89 20.71 -17.68 0.96
N PHE A 90 19.54 -17.44 0.35
CA PHE A 90 18.35 -18.28 0.46
C PHE A 90 18.66 -19.75 0.14
N ILE A 91 19.57 -19.98 -0.80
CA ILE A 91 19.95 -21.33 -1.22
C ILE A 91 20.95 -21.95 -0.27
N ASN A 92 21.91 -21.20 0.24
CA ASN A 92 22.76 -21.69 1.32
C ASN A 92 21.89 -22.14 2.51
N ASP A 93 20.85 -21.37 2.85
CA ASP A 93 19.91 -21.71 3.93
C ASP A 93 18.97 -22.89 3.59
N LEU A 94 18.64 -23.10 2.31
CA LEU A 94 17.85 -24.25 1.82
C LEU A 94 18.67 -25.53 1.66
N SER A 95 19.96 -25.41 1.37
CA SER A 95 20.86 -26.50 0.96
C SER A 95 21.20 -27.51 2.07
N ILE A 96 20.39 -27.59 3.11
CA ILE A 96 20.68 -28.37 4.31
C ILE A 96 20.01 -29.77 4.30
N GLU A 97 18.91 -30.05 3.56
CA GLU A 97 18.19 -31.34 3.80
C GLU A 97 17.54 -32.11 2.61
N ASN A 98 17.57 -31.68 1.33
CA ASN A 98 16.87 -32.43 0.25
C ASN A 98 17.46 -32.28 -1.18
N GLU A 99 17.85 -33.40 -1.81
CA GLU A 99 18.42 -33.46 -3.18
C GLU A 99 17.45 -32.99 -4.29
N GLU A 100 16.14 -33.25 -4.16
CA GLU A 100 15.14 -32.82 -5.15
C GLU A 100 14.98 -31.29 -5.18
N ILE A 101 15.12 -30.65 -4.02
CA ILE A 101 15.06 -29.18 -3.88
C ILE A 101 16.32 -28.52 -4.45
N GLU A 102 17.47 -29.17 -4.30
CA GLU A 102 18.72 -28.72 -4.92
C GLU A 102 18.62 -28.77 -6.46
N GLU A 103 18.03 -29.82 -7.01
CA GLU A 103 17.83 -29.97 -8.46
C GLU A 103 16.85 -28.92 -9.02
N ASP A 104 15.75 -28.64 -8.31
CA ASP A 104 14.84 -27.55 -8.70
C ASP A 104 15.52 -26.18 -8.69
N TRP A 105 16.39 -25.93 -7.72
CA TRP A 105 17.19 -24.71 -7.72
C TRP A 105 18.15 -24.65 -8.91
N LYS A 106 18.87 -25.75 -9.20
CA LYS A 106 19.74 -25.84 -10.38
C LYS A 106 18.97 -25.55 -11.66
N ASN A 107 17.75 -26.06 -11.79
CA ASN A 107 16.88 -25.77 -12.92
C ASN A 107 16.53 -24.28 -13.02
N ILE A 108 16.17 -23.62 -11.92
CA ILE A 108 15.88 -22.18 -11.90
C ILE A 108 17.12 -21.37 -12.34
N VAL A 109 18.29 -21.64 -11.77
CA VAL A 109 19.54 -20.91 -12.11
C VAL A 109 19.94 -21.14 -13.56
N ARG A 110 19.88 -22.39 -14.02
CA ARG A 110 20.20 -22.75 -15.40
C ARG A 110 19.31 -21.97 -16.37
N LEU A 111 17.99 -22.00 -16.18
CA LEU A 111 17.04 -21.33 -17.06
C LEU A 111 17.22 -19.80 -17.02
N ILE A 112 17.41 -19.19 -15.84
CA ILE A 112 17.68 -17.75 -15.72
C ILE A 112 18.96 -17.36 -16.47
N ASN A 113 20.01 -18.19 -16.40
CA ASN A 113 21.27 -17.94 -17.11
C ASN A 113 21.15 -18.18 -18.62
N GLU A 114 20.36 -19.15 -19.06
CA GLU A 114 20.04 -19.33 -20.49
C GLU A 114 19.34 -18.07 -21.04
N PHE A 115 18.47 -17.44 -20.26
CA PHE A 115 17.81 -16.18 -20.63
C PHE A 115 18.73 -14.95 -20.66
N LYS A 116 19.86 -14.96 -19.94
CA LYS A 116 20.82 -13.84 -19.87
C LYS A 116 21.28 -13.34 -21.23
N ASN A 117 21.54 -14.27 -22.15
CA ASN A 117 22.04 -13.95 -23.49
C ASN A 117 20.94 -14.03 -24.55
N ASN A 118 19.70 -14.31 -24.15
CA ASN A 118 18.60 -14.50 -25.07
C ASN A 118 17.99 -13.13 -25.45
N LEU A 119 18.21 -12.72 -26.70
CA LEU A 119 17.66 -11.49 -27.28
C LEU A 119 16.22 -11.67 -27.78
N GLU A 120 15.65 -12.88 -27.68
CA GLU A 120 14.28 -13.10 -28.06
C GLU A 120 13.32 -12.35 -27.14
N LEU A 121 12.21 -11.92 -27.76
CA LEU A 121 11.04 -11.42 -27.07
C LEU A 121 10.50 -12.47 -26.10
N SER A 122 9.99 -12.05 -24.95
CA SER A 122 9.25 -12.97 -24.09
C SER A 122 8.04 -13.55 -24.84
N GLU A 123 7.63 -14.77 -24.49
CA GLU A 123 6.46 -15.37 -25.13
C GLU A 123 5.18 -14.53 -24.96
N SER A 124 5.03 -13.86 -23.81
CA SER A 124 3.93 -12.91 -23.56
C SER A 124 3.98 -11.74 -24.55
N ARG A 125 5.16 -11.18 -24.82
CA ARG A 125 5.35 -10.10 -25.81
C ARG A 125 5.03 -10.58 -27.23
N LYS A 126 5.53 -11.76 -27.62
CA LYS A 126 5.25 -12.36 -28.94
C LYS A 126 3.75 -12.49 -29.19
N GLU A 127 2.96 -12.89 -28.19
CA GLU A 127 1.50 -12.96 -28.32
C GLU A 127 0.83 -11.59 -28.35
N VAL A 128 1.31 -10.61 -27.57
CA VAL A 128 0.79 -9.23 -27.62
C VAL A 128 1.00 -8.63 -29.00
N GLU A 129 2.22 -8.67 -29.55
CA GLU A 129 2.54 -8.07 -30.84
C GLU A 129 1.72 -8.69 -31.98
N LYS A 130 1.48 -10.01 -31.97
CA LYS A 130 0.57 -10.68 -32.92
C LYS A 130 -0.87 -10.13 -32.91
N LEU A 131 -1.33 -9.61 -31.77
CA LEU A 131 -2.66 -8.98 -31.65
C LEU A 131 -2.63 -7.52 -32.10
N LEU A 132 -1.53 -6.80 -31.83
CA LEU A 132 -1.34 -5.40 -32.22
C LEU A 132 -1.26 -5.25 -33.75
N ASP A 133 -0.50 -6.13 -34.42
CA ASP A 133 -0.29 -6.10 -35.88
C ASP A 133 -1.59 -6.21 -36.69
N LYS A 134 -2.65 -6.75 -36.10
CA LYS A 134 -3.94 -7.00 -36.77
C LYS A 134 -4.94 -5.84 -36.63
N LYS A 135 -4.58 -4.74 -35.95
CA LYS A 135 -5.55 -3.86 -35.28
C LYS A 135 -5.23 -2.35 -35.32
N GLN A 136 -4.66 -1.86 -36.42
CA GLN A 136 -4.49 -0.41 -36.64
C GLN A 136 -5.84 0.34 -36.55
N ASN A 137 -5.88 1.44 -35.79
CA ASN A 137 -7.02 2.35 -35.52
C ASN A 137 -8.03 1.97 -34.40
N GLU A 138 -7.74 1.00 -33.54
CA GLU A 138 -8.58 0.68 -32.37
C GLU A 138 -8.09 1.40 -31.09
N LYS A 139 -9.00 1.88 -30.22
CA LYS A 139 -8.60 2.37 -28.89
C LYS A 139 -8.15 1.19 -28.04
N LEU A 140 -6.84 1.09 -27.81
CA LEU A 140 -6.20 -0.05 -27.19
C LEU A 140 -5.64 0.28 -25.82
N VAL A 141 -5.75 -0.67 -24.90
CA VAL A 141 -5.01 -0.61 -23.63
C VAL A 141 -4.49 -1.98 -23.24
N ILE A 142 -3.27 -2.00 -22.72
CA ILE A 142 -2.66 -3.17 -22.10
C ILE A 142 -2.72 -3.00 -20.58
N ILE A 143 -3.16 -4.06 -19.91
CA ILE A 143 -3.30 -4.13 -18.47
C ILE A 143 -2.33 -5.16 -17.92
N SER A 144 -1.42 -4.74 -17.06
CA SER A 144 -0.53 -5.64 -16.33
C SER A 144 -0.42 -5.25 -14.88
N ILE A 145 0.00 -6.23 -14.08
CA ILE A 145 0.31 -6.08 -12.67
C ILE A 145 1.80 -5.74 -12.50
N LEU A 146 2.65 -6.15 -13.45
CA LEU A 146 4.04 -5.73 -13.49
C LEU A 146 4.17 -4.36 -14.16
N ASP A 147 5.17 -3.59 -13.72
CA ASP A 147 5.57 -2.40 -14.44
C ASP A 147 6.25 -2.83 -15.75
N GLN A 148 5.85 -2.26 -16.88
CA GLN A 148 6.32 -2.66 -18.21
C GLN A 148 7.04 -1.52 -18.92
N LYS A 149 7.70 -0.61 -18.19
CA LYS A 149 8.39 0.58 -18.73
C LYS A 149 9.18 0.31 -20.02
N GLU A 150 9.91 -0.80 -20.07
CA GLU A 150 10.73 -1.22 -21.22
C GLU A 150 9.91 -1.48 -22.50
N PHE A 151 8.63 -1.80 -22.40
CA PHE A 151 7.73 -1.96 -23.54
C PHE A 151 7.18 -0.63 -24.07
N PHE A 152 7.07 0.40 -23.21
CA PHE A 152 6.47 1.70 -23.59
C PHE A 152 7.26 2.41 -24.70
N ASP A 153 8.59 2.30 -24.66
CA ASP A 153 9.47 3.02 -25.59
C ASP A 153 9.28 2.58 -27.05
N ASN A 154 8.65 1.43 -27.28
CA ASN A 154 8.41 0.88 -28.62
C ASN A 154 6.99 1.15 -29.18
N PHE A 155 6.05 1.64 -28.37
CA PHE A 155 4.63 1.80 -28.77
C PHE A 155 3.99 3.06 -28.17
N GLU A 156 4.14 4.22 -28.84
CA GLU A 156 3.66 5.52 -28.35
C GLU A 156 2.13 5.65 -28.26
N ASP A 157 1.36 4.89 -29.06
CA ASP A 157 -0.10 5.02 -29.17
C ASP A 157 -0.91 4.06 -28.27
N ILE A 158 -0.24 3.31 -27.39
CA ILE A 158 -0.88 2.28 -26.54
C ILE A 158 -0.97 2.75 -25.09
N ASP A 159 -2.19 2.89 -24.57
CA ASP A 159 -2.39 3.12 -23.13
C ASP A 159 -1.91 1.86 -22.36
N PHE A 160 -1.10 2.06 -21.32
CA PHE A 160 -0.71 0.98 -20.43
C PHE A 160 -1.12 1.31 -19.00
N LEU A 161 -2.00 0.49 -18.43
CA LEU A 161 -2.62 0.80 -17.13
C LEU A 161 -2.50 -0.37 -16.17
N THR A 162 -2.38 -0.06 -14.89
CA THR A 162 -2.67 -1.03 -13.83
C THR A 162 -4.17 -1.32 -13.78
N PRO A 163 -4.58 -2.44 -13.17
CA PRO A 163 -5.98 -2.77 -12.93
C PRO A 163 -6.78 -1.63 -12.24
N ASN A 164 -6.16 -0.89 -11.32
CA ASN A 164 -6.81 0.21 -10.61
C ASN A 164 -6.90 1.48 -11.46
N GLN A 165 -5.86 1.77 -12.26
CA GLN A 165 -5.89 2.88 -13.20
C GLN A 165 -6.99 2.69 -14.25
N LEU A 166 -7.19 1.47 -14.75
CA LEU A 166 -8.30 1.16 -15.65
C LEU A 166 -9.67 1.47 -14.99
N LEU A 167 -9.90 1.03 -13.75
CA LEU A 167 -11.14 1.34 -13.01
C LEU A 167 -11.34 2.84 -12.79
N LYS A 168 -10.27 3.58 -12.45
CA LYS A 168 -10.31 5.03 -12.24
C LYS A 168 -10.50 5.80 -13.55
N SER A 169 -10.00 5.28 -14.68
CA SER A 169 -10.05 5.95 -15.99
C SER A 169 -11.47 6.20 -16.48
N ARG A 170 -12.43 5.34 -16.10
CA ARG A 170 -13.83 5.36 -16.61
C ARG A 170 -13.90 5.41 -18.14
N LYS A 171 -12.89 4.86 -18.81
CA LYS A 171 -12.84 4.70 -20.27
C LYS A 171 -13.24 3.29 -20.66
N ILE A 172 -13.78 3.15 -21.87
CA ILE A 172 -14.10 1.86 -22.47
C ILE A 172 -13.31 1.75 -23.76
N TYR A 173 -12.66 0.61 -23.96
CA TYR A 173 -11.69 0.39 -25.03
C TYR A 173 -12.28 -0.53 -26.12
N ASP A 174 -11.77 -0.41 -27.33
CA ASP A 174 -12.12 -1.37 -28.38
C ASP A 174 -11.41 -2.70 -28.13
N LEU A 175 -10.14 -2.63 -27.72
CA LEU A 175 -9.29 -3.77 -27.40
C LEU A 175 -8.63 -3.59 -26.02
N LEU A 176 -8.86 -4.56 -25.14
CA LEU A 176 -8.31 -4.63 -23.79
C LEU A 176 -7.46 -5.90 -23.67
N ILE A 177 -6.17 -5.78 -23.38
CA ILE A 177 -5.26 -6.93 -23.26
C ILE A 177 -4.74 -7.04 -21.84
N PHE A 178 -5.20 -8.04 -21.09
CA PHE A 178 -4.66 -8.39 -19.78
C PHE A 178 -3.47 -9.34 -19.92
N ILE A 179 -2.35 -8.98 -19.30
CA ILE A 179 -1.16 -9.84 -19.20
C ILE A 179 -1.24 -10.62 -17.89
N GLY A 180 -1.49 -11.91 -18.00
CA GLY A 180 -1.61 -12.83 -16.89
C GLY A 180 -3.00 -13.44 -16.72
N ASN A 181 -3.08 -14.43 -15.86
CA ASN A 181 -4.26 -15.26 -15.71
C ASN A 181 -5.47 -14.43 -15.19
N PRO A 182 -6.72 -14.67 -15.68
CA PRO A 182 -7.90 -13.92 -15.22
C PRO A 182 -8.21 -14.00 -13.72
N TYR A 183 -7.69 -15.01 -12.99
CA TYR A 183 -7.82 -15.08 -11.53
C TYR A 183 -7.13 -13.92 -10.80
N LEU A 184 -6.20 -13.23 -11.48
CA LEU A 184 -5.48 -12.07 -10.98
C LEU A 184 -6.30 -10.78 -11.02
N TYR A 185 -7.34 -10.77 -11.84
CA TYR A 185 -8.11 -9.60 -12.23
C TYR A 185 -9.54 -9.67 -11.70
N LYS A 186 -9.73 -10.05 -10.42
CA LYS A 186 -11.06 -10.35 -9.85
C LYS A 186 -12.06 -9.20 -9.88
N GLN A 187 -11.57 -7.96 -9.91
CA GLN A 187 -12.40 -6.78 -10.08
C GLN A 187 -13.09 -6.69 -11.44
N PHE A 188 -12.69 -7.53 -12.40
CA PHE A 188 -13.24 -7.63 -13.74
C PHE A 188 -14.04 -8.94 -13.94
N ASP A 189 -14.50 -9.58 -12.86
CA ASP A 189 -15.34 -10.79 -12.94
C ASP A 189 -16.73 -10.52 -13.53
N ASN A 190 -17.19 -9.29 -13.36
CA ASN A 190 -18.49 -8.78 -13.78
C ASN A 190 -18.39 -7.39 -14.41
N LEU A 191 -17.16 -6.95 -14.72
CA LEU A 191 -16.88 -5.66 -15.33
C LEU A 191 -16.02 -5.85 -16.59
N PHE A 192 -16.61 -5.66 -17.77
CA PHE A 192 -15.97 -5.86 -19.08
C PHE A 192 -15.82 -4.51 -19.78
N LEU A 193 -14.70 -3.82 -19.53
CA LEU A 193 -14.41 -2.47 -20.04
C LEU A 193 -13.83 -2.48 -21.47
N GLY A 194 -14.25 -3.45 -22.29
CA GLY A 194 -13.79 -3.57 -23.66
C GLY A 194 -14.77 -4.35 -24.55
N LYS A 195 -14.75 -4.05 -25.86
CA LYS A 195 -15.47 -4.85 -26.86
C LYS A 195 -14.80 -6.19 -27.08
N LYS A 196 -13.46 -6.20 -27.20
CA LYS A 196 -12.64 -7.41 -27.21
C LYS A 196 -11.67 -7.38 -26.05
N ILE A 197 -11.70 -8.44 -25.24
CA ILE A 197 -10.90 -8.57 -24.03
C ILE A 197 -10.07 -9.83 -24.13
N TYR A 198 -8.75 -9.70 -24.15
CA TYR A 198 -7.82 -10.82 -24.13
C TYR A 198 -7.21 -10.97 -22.75
N TYR A 199 -7.11 -12.21 -22.28
CA TYR A 199 -6.22 -12.59 -21.19
C TYR A 199 -5.13 -13.48 -21.78
N ILE A 200 -3.88 -13.01 -21.75
CA ILE A 200 -2.71 -13.74 -22.24
C ILE A 200 -1.97 -14.33 -21.04
N PHE A 201 -1.87 -15.65 -20.97
CA PHE A 201 -1.19 -16.34 -19.87
C PHE A 201 -0.69 -17.72 -20.32
N PHE A 202 0.11 -18.39 -19.50
CA PHE A 202 0.63 -19.72 -19.86
C PHE A 202 -0.35 -20.85 -19.59
N ASP A 203 -0.32 -21.89 -20.42
CA ASP A 203 -1.23 -23.04 -20.43
C ASP A 203 -1.21 -23.88 -19.14
N PHE A 204 -0.14 -23.80 -18.36
CA PHE A 204 -0.06 -24.42 -17.04
C PHE A 204 -0.96 -23.75 -15.98
N PHE A 205 -1.51 -22.55 -16.26
CA PHE A 205 -2.52 -21.93 -15.42
C PHE A 205 -3.95 -22.31 -15.83
N GLN A 206 -4.83 -22.45 -14.85
CA GLN A 206 -6.24 -22.77 -15.10
C GLN A 206 -6.99 -21.62 -15.79
N HIS A 207 -7.77 -21.94 -16.81
CA HIS A 207 -8.76 -21.01 -17.35
C HIS A 207 -9.80 -20.65 -16.30
N LYS A 208 -10.21 -19.38 -16.29
CA LYS A 208 -11.26 -18.91 -15.40
C LYS A 208 -12.63 -19.12 -16.01
N LYS A 209 -13.49 -19.83 -15.29
CA LYS A 209 -14.92 -19.86 -15.59
C LYS A 209 -15.57 -18.62 -15.00
N PHE A 210 -15.78 -17.59 -15.82
CA PHE A 210 -16.46 -16.38 -15.40
C PHE A 210 -17.88 -16.72 -14.91
N SER A 211 -18.19 -16.31 -13.68
CA SER A 211 -19.48 -16.59 -13.05
C SER A 211 -19.89 -15.45 -12.12
N ASN A 212 -21.19 -15.24 -11.98
CA ASN A 212 -21.74 -14.29 -11.03
C ASN A 212 -21.80 -14.95 -9.64
N LYS A 213 -21.12 -14.36 -8.66
CA LYS A 213 -21.12 -14.85 -7.26
C LYS A 213 -22.50 -14.84 -6.60
N ILE A 214 -23.40 -13.96 -7.06
CA ILE A 214 -24.75 -13.78 -6.52
C ILE A 214 -25.70 -14.84 -7.10
N PHE A 215 -25.62 -15.12 -8.40
CA PHE A 215 -26.49 -16.08 -9.09
C PHE A 215 -25.70 -17.27 -9.62
N LYS A 216 -25.58 -18.33 -8.79
CA LYS A 216 -24.86 -19.57 -9.14
C LYS A 216 -25.55 -20.41 -10.23
N LYS A 217 -26.84 -20.17 -10.52
CA LYS A 217 -27.62 -20.83 -11.58
C LYS A 217 -28.18 -19.78 -12.55
N ASN A 218 -28.27 -20.13 -13.84
CA ASN A 218 -28.85 -19.30 -14.92
C ASN A 218 -28.18 -17.93 -15.13
N LEU A 219 -26.84 -17.92 -15.25
CA LEU A 219 -26.01 -16.72 -15.45
C LEU A 219 -26.51 -15.81 -16.58
N ASN A 220 -26.89 -16.39 -17.72
CA ASN A 220 -27.35 -15.64 -18.91
C ASN A 220 -28.78 -15.09 -18.77
N LYS A 221 -29.56 -15.54 -17.78
CA LYS A 221 -30.92 -15.02 -17.53
C LYS A 221 -30.93 -13.84 -16.55
N ASN A 222 -29.91 -13.74 -15.69
CA ASN A 222 -29.93 -12.83 -14.53
C ASN A 222 -28.90 -11.69 -14.61
N SER A 223 -28.13 -11.60 -15.70
CA SER A 223 -27.17 -10.51 -15.95
C SER A 223 -27.14 -10.17 -17.44
N GLU A 224 -27.59 -8.98 -17.80
CA GLU A 224 -27.54 -8.50 -19.19
C GLU A 224 -26.09 -8.39 -19.70
N ILE A 225 -25.17 -7.96 -18.83
CA ILE A 225 -23.73 -7.89 -19.12
C ILE A 225 -23.18 -9.27 -19.51
N LEU A 226 -23.42 -10.31 -18.69
CA LEU A 226 -22.94 -11.66 -19.00
C LEU A 226 -23.67 -12.29 -20.18
N LYS A 227 -24.97 -12.00 -20.35
CA LYS A 227 -25.77 -12.46 -21.50
C LYS A 227 -25.19 -11.95 -22.83
N ASN A 228 -24.72 -10.71 -22.83
CA ASN A 228 -24.13 -10.07 -23.99
C ASN A 228 -22.62 -10.34 -24.12
N THR A 229 -22.04 -11.18 -23.25
CA THR A 229 -20.61 -11.50 -23.31
C THR A 229 -20.39 -12.93 -23.85
N LYS A 230 -19.62 -13.05 -24.93
CA LYS A 230 -19.17 -14.34 -25.46
C LYS A 230 -17.82 -14.70 -24.85
N PHE A 231 -17.75 -15.84 -24.19
CA PHE A 231 -16.50 -16.38 -23.64
C PHE A 231 -15.89 -17.38 -24.61
N ILE A 232 -14.66 -17.12 -25.05
CA ILE A 232 -13.90 -17.97 -25.96
C ILE A 232 -12.71 -18.54 -25.19
N TYR A 233 -12.64 -19.86 -25.14
CA TYR A 233 -11.55 -20.62 -24.53
C TYR A 233 -10.82 -21.35 -25.66
N ASN A 234 -9.55 -21.02 -25.90
CA ASN A 234 -8.72 -21.78 -26.83
C ASN A 234 -8.07 -22.92 -26.02
N ILE A 235 -8.65 -24.13 -26.06
CA ILE A 235 -8.42 -25.19 -25.06
C ILE A 235 -7.41 -26.25 -25.55
N ASN A 236 -6.55 -26.73 -24.64
CA ASN A 236 -6.14 -28.14 -24.57
C ASN A 236 -6.52 -28.72 -23.18
N PRO A 237 -7.51 -29.65 -23.05
CA PRO A 237 -8.28 -29.80 -21.80
C PRO A 237 -7.59 -30.50 -20.61
N ASN A 238 -6.40 -31.06 -20.77
CA ASN A 238 -5.95 -32.16 -19.90
C ASN A 238 -4.71 -31.90 -19.01
N LYS A 239 -4.23 -30.66 -18.81
CA LYS A 239 -2.97 -30.43 -18.04
C LYS A 239 -2.93 -29.10 -17.24
N TYR A 240 -3.88 -28.83 -16.36
CA TYR A 240 -3.83 -27.57 -15.59
C TYR A 240 -3.29 -27.77 -14.17
N LEU A 241 -2.20 -27.06 -13.84
CA LEU A 241 -1.43 -27.27 -12.61
C LEU A 241 -2.02 -26.55 -11.39
N THR A 242 -2.47 -25.29 -11.49
CA THR A 242 -3.03 -24.56 -10.33
C THR A 242 -3.77 -23.28 -10.73
N SER A 243 -4.60 -22.75 -9.81
CA SER A 243 -5.07 -21.36 -9.86
C SER A 243 -4.16 -20.49 -9.00
N ILE A 244 -3.61 -19.40 -9.56
CA ILE A 244 -2.81 -18.45 -8.79
C ILE A 244 -3.74 -17.63 -7.89
N LYS A 245 -3.42 -17.51 -6.60
CA LYS A 245 -4.17 -16.59 -5.72
C LYS A 245 -3.71 -15.14 -5.97
N GLU A 246 -4.66 -14.23 -6.07
CA GLU A 246 -4.37 -12.78 -6.19
C GLU A 246 -3.49 -12.23 -5.04
N SER A 247 -3.67 -12.71 -3.81
CA SER A 247 -2.83 -12.36 -2.66
C SER A 247 -1.38 -12.77 -2.85
N GLU A 248 -1.17 -13.86 -3.58
CA GLU A 248 0.14 -14.40 -3.89
C GLU A 248 0.89 -13.53 -4.91
N ILE A 249 0.20 -12.87 -5.85
CA ILE A 249 0.83 -11.92 -6.79
C ILE A 249 0.97 -10.51 -6.21
N LYS A 250 0.00 -10.03 -5.43
CA LYS A 250 0.13 -8.72 -4.76
C LYS A 250 1.36 -8.68 -3.85
N LYS A 251 1.69 -9.79 -3.18
CA LYS A 251 2.94 -9.96 -2.43
C LYS A 251 4.19 -9.87 -3.32
N VAL A 252 4.14 -10.46 -4.51
CA VAL A 252 5.21 -10.45 -5.54
C VAL A 252 5.46 -9.04 -6.06
N GLU A 253 4.42 -8.33 -6.47
CA GLU A 253 4.49 -6.93 -6.94
C GLU A 253 4.98 -5.98 -5.85
N TYR A 254 4.50 -6.16 -4.62
CA TYR A 254 4.95 -5.41 -3.45
C TYR A 254 6.44 -5.65 -3.14
N MET A 255 6.95 -6.88 -3.33
CA MET A 255 8.35 -7.20 -3.06
C MET A 255 9.24 -6.75 -4.21
N ASN A 256 9.07 -7.31 -5.41
CA ASN A 256 8.91 -6.52 -6.64
C ASN A 256 9.61 -5.17 -6.74
N LYS A 257 8.79 -4.16 -6.47
CA LYS A 257 9.05 -2.74 -6.68
C LYS A 257 9.72 -2.09 -5.47
N ASN A 258 9.87 -2.81 -4.37
CA ASN A 258 10.21 -2.23 -3.07
C ASN A 258 11.28 -3.04 -2.32
N ILE A 259 12.09 -3.90 -2.95
CA ILE A 259 13.09 -4.73 -2.23
C ILE A 259 14.00 -3.87 -1.35
N LYS A 260 14.59 -2.81 -1.89
CA LYS A 260 15.40 -1.83 -1.12
C LYS A 260 14.59 -1.20 0.03
N ILE A 261 13.38 -0.73 -0.26
CA ILE A 261 12.47 -0.10 0.73
C ILE A 261 12.08 -1.09 1.83
N ASN A 262 11.80 -2.33 1.46
CA ASN A 262 11.43 -3.41 2.36
C ASN A 262 12.59 -3.75 3.28
N ARG A 263 13.81 -3.88 2.76
CA ARG A 263 15.02 -4.06 3.58
C ARG A 263 15.20 -2.91 4.57
N GLU A 264 15.05 -1.67 4.13
CA GLU A 264 15.12 -0.50 5.02
C GLU A 264 14.04 -0.52 6.10
N ILE A 265 12.81 -0.90 5.74
CA ILE A 265 11.71 -1.14 6.69
C ILE A 265 12.09 -2.27 7.68
N TYR A 266 12.68 -3.37 7.19
CA TYR A 266 13.09 -4.52 8.00
C TYR A 266 14.24 -4.19 8.96
N LYS A 267 15.26 -3.44 8.53
CA LYS A 267 16.32 -2.93 9.42
C LYS A 267 15.74 -2.12 10.59
N LYS A 268 14.60 -1.46 10.35
CA LYS A 268 13.87 -0.66 11.35
C LYS A 268 12.81 -1.45 12.12
N THR A 269 12.53 -2.70 11.74
CA THR A 269 11.71 -3.62 12.54
C THR A 269 12.48 -4.16 13.73
N SER A 270 11.84 -4.12 14.90
CA SER A 270 12.46 -4.62 16.12
C SER A 270 12.35 -6.15 16.21
N ILE A 271 13.42 -6.87 15.86
CA ILE A 271 13.50 -8.34 15.97
C ILE A 271 13.25 -8.79 17.42
N LYS A 272 13.67 -7.99 18.41
CA LYS A 272 13.28 -8.11 19.81
C LYS A 272 12.44 -6.88 20.19
N PRO A 273 11.16 -7.03 20.58
CA PRO A 273 10.32 -5.88 20.89
C PRO A 273 10.91 -5.13 22.10
N LYS A 274 11.57 -4.00 21.84
CA LYS A 274 11.89 -3.04 22.89
C LYS A 274 10.59 -2.59 23.55
N GLU A 275 10.64 -2.21 24.83
CA GLU A 275 9.46 -1.76 25.58
C GLU A 275 8.68 -0.66 24.81
N ASN A 276 9.38 0.18 24.03
CA ASN A 276 8.84 1.30 23.24
C ASN A 276 8.35 0.95 21.82
N SER A 277 8.05 -0.33 21.52
CA SER A 277 7.58 -0.73 20.19
C SER A 277 6.08 -0.53 19.97
N VAL A 278 5.69 -0.09 18.77
CA VAL A 278 4.30 0.12 18.34
C VAL A 278 4.01 -0.67 17.07
N ILE A 279 2.80 -1.22 16.97
CA ILE A 279 2.34 -1.88 15.74
C ILE A 279 2.06 -0.81 14.69
N GLY A 280 2.71 -0.92 13.54
CA GLY A 280 2.55 0.00 12.42
C GLY A 280 2.46 -0.70 11.08
N TYR A 281 2.09 0.09 10.07
CA TYR A 281 1.98 -0.30 8.68
C TYR A 281 2.86 0.64 7.84
N PRO A 282 3.82 0.10 7.08
CA PRO A 282 4.55 0.86 6.07
C PRO A 282 3.65 1.25 4.90
N LEU A 283 3.60 2.53 4.60
CA LEU A 283 3.11 3.10 3.35
C LEU A 283 4.31 3.31 2.45
N ILE A 284 4.22 2.85 1.20
CA ILE A 284 5.28 3.01 0.21
C ILE A 284 4.79 3.92 -0.91
N PHE A 285 5.57 4.93 -1.24
CA PHE A 285 5.21 5.95 -2.22
C PHE A 285 5.93 5.75 -3.55
N LYS A 286 5.37 6.36 -4.60
CA LYS A 286 5.89 6.20 -5.97
C LYS A 286 7.25 6.84 -6.22
N ASN A 287 7.65 7.82 -5.41
CA ASN A 287 8.96 8.45 -5.41
C ASN A 287 10.02 7.68 -4.57
N ASN A 288 9.80 6.39 -4.28
CA ASN A 288 10.69 5.54 -3.47
C ASN A 288 10.83 5.96 -2.00
N LYS A 289 9.95 6.82 -1.50
CA LYS A 289 9.84 7.11 -0.07
C LYS A 289 8.94 6.13 0.64
N TYR A 290 9.07 6.05 1.96
CA TYR A 290 8.12 5.32 2.80
C TYR A 290 7.81 6.03 4.10
N TYR A 291 6.64 5.72 4.66
CA TYR A 291 6.15 6.30 5.90
C TYR A 291 5.50 5.23 6.76
N ILE A 292 5.90 5.13 8.03
CA ILE A 292 5.36 4.12 8.94
C ILE A 292 4.27 4.75 9.79
N VAL A 293 3.04 4.28 9.61
CA VAL A 293 1.88 4.78 10.35
C VAL A 293 1.44 3.78 11.43
N PRO A 294 1.07 4.22 12.64
CA PRO A 294 0.51 3.34 13.67
C PRO A 294 -0.82 2.69 13.25
N GLU A 295 -1.10 1.49 13.73
CA GLU A 295 -2.30 0.72 13.34
C GLU A 295 -3.63 1.50 13.50
N ASN A 296 -3.73 2.31 14.55
CA ASN A 296 -4.96 3.00 14.91
C ASN A 296 -5.05 4.43 14.37
N ASN A 297 -4.03 4.92 13.66
CA ASN A 297 -4.04 6.29 13.14
C ASN A 297 -4.95 6.42 11.91
N ASP A 298 -5.62 7.58 11.83
CA ASP A 298 -6.26 8.03 10.59
C ASP A 298 -5.23 8.78 9.75
N LEU A 299 -5.28 8.56 8.44
CA LEU A 299 -4.49 9.29 7.45
C LEU A 299 -5.39 10.27 6.71
N HIS A 300 -4.80 11.42 6.36
CA HIS A 300 -5.44 12.43 5.54
C HIS A 300 -5.17 12.14 4.06
N ILE A 301 -6.25 11.99 3.29
CA ILE A 301 -6.19 11.68 1.86
C ILE A 301 -6.87 12.78 1.08
N LEU A 302 -6.23 13.26 0.02
CA LEU A 302 -6.87 14.14 -0.95
C LEU A 302 -7.76 13.31 -1.88
N THR A 303 -9.05 13.64 -1.91
CA THR A 303 -10.03 13.07 -2.83
C THR A 303 -10.57 14.12 -3.77
N GLN A 304 -10.76 13.73 -5.02
CA GLN A 304 -11.39 14.58 -6.03
C GLN A 304 -12.91 14.54 -5.86
N TYR A 305 -13.54 15.71 -5.90
CA TYR A 305 -14.99 15.86 -6.00
C TYR A 305 -15.32 17.00 -6.96
N SER A 306 -16.55 17.01 -7.49
CA SER A 306 -17.04 18.11 -8.31
C SER A 306 -18.02 18.96 -7.51
N ASN A 307 -17.94 20.27 -7.67
CA ASN A 307 -18.99 21.18 -7.20
C ASN A 307 -20.09 21.33 -8.27
N ASP A 308 -21.11 22.14 -7.95
CA ASP A 308 -22.26 22.42 -8.81
C ASP A 308 -21.91 23.12 -10.14
N ASN A 309 -20.67 23.61 -10.31
CA ASN A 309 -20.19 24.28 -11.52
C ASN A 309 -19.21 23.42 -12.34
N ASP A 310 -19.20 22.09 -12.13
CA ASP A 310 -18.34 21.11 -12.83
C ASP A 310 -16.81 21.36 -12.73
N LYS A 311 -16.36 22.24 -11.81
CA LYS A 311 -14.94 22.39 -11.49
C LYS A 311 -14.49 21.31 -10.52
N ILE A 312 -13.41 20.59 -10.86
CA ILE A 312 -12.77 19.61 -9.99
C ILE A 312 -12.18 20.36 -8.79
N LYS A 313 -12.52 19.90 -7.58
CA LYS A 313 -11.94 20.35 -6.32
C LYS A 313 -11.37 19.17 -5.55
N LEU A 314 -10.48 19.50 -4.61
CA LEU A 314 -9.83 18.54 -3.73
C LEU A 314 -10.36 18.69 -2.31
N LYS A 315 -10.61 17.56 -1.65
CA LYS A 315 -11.08 17.51 -0.26
C LYS A 315 -10.18 16.59 0.56
N LEU A 316 -9.95 16.92 1.82
CA LEU A 316 -9.28 16.04 2.76
C LEU A 316 -10.29 15.12 3.45
N GLU A 317 -10.10 13.83 3.25
CA GLU A 317 -10.81 12.78 3.96
C GLU A 317 -9.90 12.07 4.95
N LYS A 318 -10.48 11.57 6.04
CA LYS A 318 -9.79 10.67 6.96
C LYS A 318 -10.10 9.23 6.60
N ARG A 319 -9.08 8.41 6.36
CA ARG A 319 -9.23 6.97 6.17
C ARG A 319 -8.26 6.18 7.03
N LYS A 320 -8.66 4.97 7.41
CA LYS A 320 -7.78 3.99 8.04
C LYS A 320 -6.86 3.35 7.00
N VAL A 321 -5.73 2.83 7.45
CA VAL A 321 -4.75 2.12 6.60
C VAL A 321 -5.37 1.00 5.76
N LYS A 322 -6.34 0.28 6.34
CA LYS A 322 -7.06 -0.81 5.66
C LYS A 322 -7.90 -0.35 4.47
N GLN A 323 -8.27 0.93 4.42
CA GLN A 323 -9.12 1.55 3.39
C GLN A 323 -8.30 2.23 2.29
N LEU A 324 -6.97 2.25 2.41
CA LEU A 324 -6.09 2.83 1.40
C LEU A 324 -6.01 1.94 0.17
N ALA A 325 -5.94 2.56 -0.99
CA ALA A 325 -5.67 1.92 -2.27
C ALA A 325 -4.45 2.55 -2.96
N SER A 326 -3.82 1.81 -3.85
CA SER A 326 -2.77 2.36 -4.71
C SER A 326 -3.28 3.60 -5.48
N ASP A 327 -2.37 4.53 -5.71
CA ASP A 327 -2.58 5.86 -6.28
C ASP A 327 -3.47 6.79 -5.43
N ASP A 328 -3.65 6.52 -4.13
CA ASP A 328 -4.23 7.50 -3.20
C ASP A 328 -3.20 8.61 -2.91
N TYR A 329 -3.67 9.87 -2.84
CA TYR A 329 -2.85 11.03 -2.50
C TYR A 329 -2.81 11.25 -0.99
N ILE A 330 -1.69 10.92 -0.36
CA ILE A 330 -1.56 10.96 1.10
C ILE A 330 -0.92 12.28 1.52
N LEU A 331 -1.62 13.04 2.36
CA LEU A 331 -1.08 14.24 2.98
C LEU A 331 -0.24 13.87 4.21
N ILE A 332 1.05 14.16 4.15
CA ILE A 332 2.02 13.95 5.21
C ILE A 332 2.48 15.31 5.73
N LYS A 333 2.52 15.43 7.06
CA LYS A 333 2.95 16.64 7.76
C LYS A 333 4.45 16.59 8.03
N GLY A 334 5.14 17.69 7.75
CA GLY A 334 6.51 17.91 8.21
C GLY A 334 6.57 18.31 9.69
N ASN A 335 7.68 18.93 10.09
CA ASN A 335 8.04 19.12 11.50
C ASN A 335 7.35 20.31 12.23
N THR A 336 6.62 21.17 11.52
CA THR A 336 6.24 22.52 12.01
C THR A 336 4.78 22.69 12.46
N GLU A 337 3.90 21.71 12.23
CA GLU A 337 2.46 21.76 12.56
C GLU A 337 2.17 22.05 14.03
N THR A 338 2.93 21.43 14.94
CA THR A 338 2.67 21.51 16.38
C THR A 338 2.74 22.94 16.91
N LYS A 339 3.53 23.82 16.26
CA LYS A 339 3.61 25.25 16.60
C LYS A 339 2.34 25.98 16.19
N PHE A 340 1.83 25.74 14.97
CA PHE A 340 0.59 26.35 14.48
C PHE A 340 -0.60 25.95 15.35
N ILE A 341 -0.78 24.65 15.61
CA ILE A 341 -1.89 24.17 16.45
C ILE A 341 -1.83 24.78 17.85
N LYS A 342 -0.64 24.84 18.47
CA LYS A 342 -0.47 25.46 19.79
C LYS A 342 -0.83 26.94 19.76
N LYS A 343 -0.39 27.69 18.75
CA LYS A 343 -0.70 29.11 18.58
C LYS A 343 -2.21 29.34 18.40
N LYS A 344 -2.84 28.62 17.46
CA LYS A 344 -4.28 28.73 17.21
C LYS A 344 -5.13 28.27 18.39
N ALA A 345 -4.73 27.22 19.10
CA ALA A 345 -5.41 26.78 20.31
C ALA A 345 -5.35 27.85 21.42
N ALA A 346 -4.22 28.55 21.54
CA ALA A 346 -4.07 29.66 22.48
C ALA A 346 -4.93 30.87 22.09
N GLU A 347 -5.03 31.20 20.80
CA GLU A 347 -5.96 32.23 20.29
C GLU A 347 -7.42 31.88 20.61
N ILE A 348 -7.85 30.62 20.38
CA ILE A 348 -9.22 30.16 20.64
C ILE A 348 -9.58 30.20 22.13
N LEU A 349 -8.66 29.76 22.99
CA LEU A 349 -8.89 29.68 24.44
C LEU A 349 -8.66 31.01 25.17
N GLY A 350 -7.90 31.91 24.54
CA GLY A 350 -7.29 33.09 25.15
C GLY A 350 -5.88 32.78 25.68
N ASN A 351 -4.88 33.51 25.18
CA ASN A 351 -3.45 33.25 25.45
C ASN A 351 -3.12 33.11 26.94
N ASN A 352 -3.60 34.05 27.77
CA ASN A 352 -3.34 34.03 29.21
C ASN A 352 -3.93 32.78 29.88
N LYS A 353 -5.14 32.39 29.49
CA LYS A 353 -5.82 31.21 30.02
C LYS A 353 -5.13 29.91 29.56
N TYR A 354 -4.68 29.88 28.31
CA TYR A 354 -3.95 28.76 27.74
C TYR A 354 -2.61 28.51 28.44
N GLU A 355 -1.81 29.56 28.68
CA GLU A 355 -0.54 29.42 29.39
C GLU A 355 -0.74 29.07 30.86
N PHE A 356 -1.75 29.63 31.54
CA PHE A 356 -2.11 29.23 32.90
C PHE A 356 -2.52 27.75 32.98
N TYR A 357 -3.33 27.26 32.03
CA TYR A 357 -3.73 25.86 32.00
C TYR A 357 -2.55 24.92 31.66
N LYS A 358 -1.64 25.33 30.78
CA LYS A 358 -0.39 24.59 30.52
C LYS A 358 0.47 24.50 31.77
N TYR A 359 0.57 25.59 32.54
CA TYR A 359 1.28 25.61 33.80
C TYR A 359 0.73 24.54 34.76
N LEU A 360 -0.59 24.48 34.95
CA LEU A 360 -1.23 23.48 35.81
C LEU A 360 -0.92 22.03 35.37
N LEU A 361 -0.95 21.76 34.06
CA LEU A 361 -0.60 20.43 33.52
C LEU A 361 0.89 20.11 33.72
N LYS A 362 1.77 21.11 33.59
CA LYS A 362 3.21 20.96 33.78
C LYS A 362 3.57 20.69 35.24
N GLU A 363 2.89 21.35 36.20
CA GLU A 363 3.03 21.07 37.63
C GLU A 363 2.71 19.62 37.96
N PHE A 364 1.54 19.13 37.54
CA PHE A 364 1.16 17.74 37.75
C PHE A 364 2.21 16.75 37.19
N LYS A 365 2.69 16.98 35.97
CA LYS A 365 3.73 16.14 35.34
C LYS A 365 5.04 16.18 36.11
N LYS A 366 5.43 17.35 36.65
CA LYS A 366 6.63 17.52 37.47
C LYS A 366 6.50 16.74 38.79
N ASP A 367 5.34 16.80 39.42
CA ASP A 367 5.06 16.06 40.65
C ASP A 367 5.06 14.55 40.41
N LEU A 368 4.46 14.09 39.31
CA LEU A 368 4.50 12.67 38.92
C LEU A 368 5.95 12.19 38.71
N LYS A 369 6.79 12.99 38.03
CA LYS A 369 8.22 12.70 37.86
C LYS A 369 8.94 12.67 39.21
N LYS A 370 8.64 13.60 40.13
CA LYS A 370 9.25 13.66 41.46
C LYS A 370 8.87 12.45 42.30
N THR A 371 7.60 12.07 42.32
CA THR A 371 7.11 10.88 43.01
C THR A 371 7.78 9.61 42.48
N CYS A 372 7.90 9.47 41.15
CA CYS A 372 8.62 8.34 40.56
C CYS A 372 10.09 8.26 41.01
N LYS A 373 10.77 9.40 41.20
CA LYS A 373 12.17 9.46 41.67
C LYS A 373 12.34 9.07 43.14
N ASN A 374 11.27 9.09 43.94
CA ASN A 374 11.32 8.67 45.35
C ASN A 374 11.40 7.13 45.50
N PHE A 375 11.17 6.39 44.42
CA PHE A 375 11.30 4.93 44.40
C PHE A 375 12.68 4.53 43.91
N ILE A 376 13.22 3.44 44.49
CA ILE A 376 14.53 2.87 44.13
C ILE A 376 14.57 2.46 42.65
N SER A 377 13.43 2.02 42.09
CA SER A 377 13.31 1.71 40.67
C SER A 377 11.94 2.09 40.11
N LYS A 378 11.88 2.37 38.81
CA LYS A 378 10.61 2.60 38.09
C LYS A 378 9.65 1.42 38.21
N ARG A 379 10.17 0.19 38.28
CA ARG A 379 9.36 -1.02 38.43
C ARG A 379 8.55 -0.98 39.73
N LEU A 380 9.19 -0.63 40.85
CA LEU A 380 8.51 -0.52 42.14
C LEU A 380 7.45 0.59 42.13
N PHE A 381 7.74 1.72 41.48
CA PHE A 381 6.74 2.77 41.27
C PHE A 381 5.53 2.29 40.46
N PHE A 382 5.75 1.49 39.41
CA PHE A 382 4.67 0.92 38.60
C PHE A 382 3.85 -0.12 39.36
N GLU A 383 4.48 -0.93 40.20
CA GLU A 383 3.79 -1.87 41.09
C GLU A 383 2.92 -1.13 42.13
N ASP A 384 3.43 -0.03 42.69
CA ASP A 384 2.67 0.81 43.62
C ASP A 384 1.47 1.50 42.96
N LEU A 385 1.64 2.05 41.75
CA LEU A 385 0.51 2.58 40.96
C LEU A 385 -0.56 1.52 40.70
N LYS A 386 -0.16 0.28 40.36
CA LYS A 386 -1.09 -0.84 40.14
C LYS A 386 -1.86 -1.20 41.40
N ARG A 387 -1.21 -1.21 42.57
CA ARG A 387 -1.88 -1.42 43.88
C ARG A 387 -2.94 -0.35 44.16
N ASN A 388 -2.74 0.86 43.64
CA ASN A 388 -3.69 1.97 43.71
C ASN A 388 -4.69 2.00 42.52
N GLY A 389 -4.83 0.89 41.79
CA GLY A 389 -5.80 0.75 40.68
C GLY A 389 -5.37 1.41 39.37
N ILE A 390 -4.13 1.89 39.25
CA ILE A 390 -3.63 2.59 38.06
C ILE A 390 -2.73 1.66 37.26
N ASN A 391 -3.25 1.09 36.17
CA ASN A 391 -2.44 0.24 35.29
C ASN A 391 -1.47 1.09 34.45
N VAL A 392 -0.18 0.77 34.54
CA VAL A 392 0.93 1.50 33.90
C VAL A 392 1.99 0.55 33.38
N ASN A 393 2.63 0.96 32.28
CA ASN A 393 3.89 0.42 31.77
C ASN A 393 4.79 1.60 31.38
N ASN A 394 6.04 1.32 30.97
CA ASN A 394 7.02 2.36 30.66
C ASN A 394 6.51 3.33 29.57
N ASN A 395 5.87 2.83 28.51
CA ASN A 395 5.29 3.66 27.44
C ASN A 395 4.22 4.62 27.95
N LYS A 396 3.28 4.09 28.74
CA LYS A 396 2.17 4.88 29.27
C LYS A 396 2.66 5.96 30.23
N TYR A 397 3.66 5.64 31.06
CA TYR A 397 4.33 6.62 31.91
C TYR A 397 5.03 7.72 31.09
N ASN A 398 5.89 7.33 30.14
CA ASN A 398 6.61 8.26 29.28
C ASN A 398 5.65 9.18 28.50
N TYR A 399 4.52 8.63 28.03
CA TYR A 399 3.45 9.40 27.43
C TYR A 399 2.84 10.40 28.42
N TRP A 400 2.45 9.99 29.64
CA TRP A 400 1.86 10.91 30.63
C TRP A 400 2.75 12.11 30.95
N ILE A 401 4.07 11.90 30.99
CA ILE A 401 5.05 12.92 31.34
C ILE A 401 5.58 13.72 30.12
N SER A 402 5.18 13.36 28.90
CA SER A 402 5.56 14.07 27.67
C SER A 402 4.76 15.37 27.54
N ASP A 403 5.27 16.34 26.79
CA ASP A 403 4.55 17.58 26.53
C ASP A 403 3.32 17.40 25.63
N ASP A 404 3.27 16.31 24.84
CA ASP A 404 2.18 16.02 23.92
C ASP A 404 0.95 15.41 24.61
N SER A 405 1.11 14.79 25.78
CA SER A 405 -0.02 14.28 26.55
C SER A 405 -0.73 15.40 27.31
N ILE A 406 -1.87 15.86 26.80
CA ILE A 406 -2.68 16.92 27.41
C ILE A 406 -3.70 16.35 28.42
N ARG A 407 -4.34 15.22 28.08
CA ARG A 407 -5.40 14.60 28.90
C ARG A 407 -5.28 13.08 28.91
N PRO A 408 -4.42 12.51 29.78
CA PRO A 408 -4.42 11.07 30.04
C PRO A 408 -5.82 10.56 30.40
N THR A 409 -6.18 9.36 29.94
CA THR A 409 -7.45 8.72 30.32
C THR A 409 -7.55 8.50 31.84
N THR A 410 -6.43 8.24 32.49
CA THR A 410 -6.30 8.01 33.94
C THR A 410 -5.90 9.27 34.73
N LEU A 411 -6.14 10.48 34.18
CA LEU A 411 -5.66 11.72 34.80
C LEU A 411 -6.25 11.93 36.20
N LYS A 412 -7.54 11.65 36.40
CA LYS A 412 -8.21 11.87 37.69
C LYS A 412 -7.62 10.96 38.77
N GLU A 413 -7.40 9.70 38.44
CA GLU A 413 -6.79 8.69 39.33
C GLU A 413 -5.36 9.09 39.69
N LEU A 414 -4.57 9.53 38.70
CA LEU A 414 -3.19 10.00 38.94
C LEU A 414 -3.15 11.21 39.88
N LEU A 415 -4.06 12.17 39.73
CA LEU A 415 -4.12 13.34 40.61
C LEU A 415 -4.53 12.95 42.05
N LYS A 416 -5.46 12.00 42.19
CA LYS A 416 -5.84 11.43 43.50
C LYS A 416 -4.67 10.70 44.15
N TYR A 417 -3.94 9.90 43.39
CA TYR A 417 -2.74 9.20 43.85
C TYR A 417 -1.65 10.17 44.34
N LEU A 418 -1.50 11.31 43.67
CA LEU A 418 -0.61 12.40 44.09
C LEU A 418 -1.15 13.22 45.28
N LYS A 419 -2.28 12.82 45.87
CA LYS A 419 -2.92 13.46 47.03
C LYS A 419 -3.32 14.93 46.80
N TYR A 420 -3.72 15.26 45.58
CA TYR A 420 -4.24 16.60 45.29
C TYR A 420 -5.63 16.79 45.92
N GLU A 421 -5.92 18.00 46.42
CA GLU A 421 -7.26 18.35 46.89
C GLU A 421 -8.28 18.39 45.74
N GLU A 422 -9.55 18.07 46.02
CA GLU A 422 -10.62 17.99 45.01
C GLU A 422 -10.77 19.29 44.20
N LYS A 423 -10.59 20.46 44.85
CA LYS A 423 -10.58 21.76 44.16
C LYS A 423 -9.47 21.85 43.10
N LYS A 424 -8.26 21.37 43.42
CA LYS A 424 -7.11 21.36 42.48
C LYS A 424 -7.30 20.30 41.39
N ILE A 425 -7.84 19.13 41.73
CA ILE A 425 -8.22 18.09 40.77
C ILE A 425 -9.18 18.68 39.72
N ASN A 426 -10.26 19.33 40.16
CA ASN A 426 -11.24 19.93 39.26
C ASN A 426 -10.63 21.01 38.35
N LYS A 427 -9.74 21.86 38.87
CA LYS A 427 -9.01 22.85 38.07
C LYS A 427 -8.16 22.20 36.97
N ILE A 428 -7.42 21.14 37.29
CA ILE A 428 -6.56 20.44 36.31
C ILE A 428 -7.40 19.67 35.28
N MET A 429 -8.50 19.05 35.71
CA MET A 429 -9.43 18.38 34.81
C MET A 429 -10.08 19.36 33.81
N LEU A 430 -10.49 20.54 34.28
CA LEU A 430 -10.99 21.62 33.43
C LEU A 430 -9.91 22.15 32.48
N ALA A 431 -8.69 22.35 32.98
CA ALA A 431 -7.55 22.79 32.17
C ALA A 431 -7.24 21.81 31.04
N SER A 432 -7.10 20.52 31.36
CA SER A 432 -6.85 19.46 30.36
C SER A 432 -7.97 19.38 29.32
N SER A 433 -9.24 19.49 29.75
CA SER A 433 -10.40 19.42 28.87
C SER A 433 -10.47 20.62 27.93
N SER A 434 -10.18 21.83 28.44
CA SER A 434 -10.22 23.07 27.67
C SER A 434 -9.08 23.17 26.66
N ILE A 435 -7.86 22.77 27.05
CA ILE A 435 -6.74 22.69 26.11
C ILE A 435 -7.04 21.66 25.04
N ASN A 436 -7.46 20.45 25.42
CA ASN A 436 -7.74 19.38 24.45
C ASN A 436 -8.82 19.79 23.43
N SER A 437 -9.91 20.41 23.89
CA SER A 437 -10.97 20.88 22.98
C SER A 437 -10.48 22.00 22.06
N SER A 438 -9.63 22.91 22.55
CA SER A 438 -9.05 23.99 21.75
C SER A 438 -8.05 23.47 20.72
N HIS A 439 -7.25 22.46 21.07
CA HIS A 439 -6.37 21.75 20.13
C HIS A 439 -7.16 21.03 19.04
N ILE A 440 -8.25 20.35 19.39
CA ILE A 440 -9.14 19.70 18.41
C ILE A 440 -9.73 20.74 17.45
N LYS A 441 -10.20 21.89 17.96
CA LYS A 441 -10.72 22.99 17.13
C LYS A 441 -9.63 23.58 16.23
N ALA A 442 -8.44 23.84 16.77
CA ALA A 442 -7.29 24.33 16.01
C ALA A 442 -6.90 23.35 14.89
N GLY A 443 -6.94 22.04 15.16
CA GLY A 443 -6.72 21.00 14.14
C GLY A 443 -7.77 20.98 13.04
N LYS A 444 -9.03 21.32 13.32
CA LYS A 444 -10.07 21.48 12.29
C LYS A 444 -9.83 22.71 11.42
N ILE A 445 -9.54 23.85 12.05
CA ILE A 445 -9.21 25.10 11.33
C ILE A 445 -7.99 24.86 10.43
N PHE A 446 -6.97 24.21 10.96
CA PHE A 446 -5.77 23.82 10.22
C PHE A 446 -6.12 23.03 8.94
N LEU A 447 -6.94 21.99 9.04
CA LEU A 447 -7.30 21.17 7.87
C LEU A 447 -8.07 21.98 6.83
N ASN A 448 -9.01 22.83 7.26
CA ASN A 448 -9.76 23.69 6.34
C ASN A 448 -8.83 24.67 5.62
N THR A 449 -7.87 25.27 6.32
CA THR A 449 -6.88 26.17 5.70
C THR A 449 -6.01 25.45 4.67
N ILE A 450 -5.60 24.20 4.93
CA ILE A 450 -4.87 23.39 3.94
C ILE A 450 -5.76 23.07 2.73
N GLU A 451 -7.03 22.73 2.94
CA GLU A 451 -7.97 22.53 1.83
C GLU A 451 -8.17 23.80 1.00
N GLU A 452 -8.28 24.97 1.62
CA GLU A 452 -8.38 26.27 0.95
C GLU A 452 -7.13 26.53 0.10
N ILE A 453 -5.93 26.40 0.68
CA ILE A 453 -4.66 26.59 -0.05
C ILE A 453 -4.57 25.66 -1.27
N ILE A 454 -4.95 24.39 -1.12
CA ILE A 454 -4.91 23.41 -2.21
C ILE A 454 -5.91 23.78 -3.31
N ASN A 455 -7.11 24.28 -2.96
CA ASN A 455 -8.15 24.62 -3.92
C ASN A 455 -8.00 26.03 -4.54
N ASP A 456 -7.27 26.93 -3.89
CA ASP A 456 -6.94 28.27 -4.41
C ASP A 456 -5.86 28.19 -5.50
N ASN A 457 -5.05 27.13 -5.48
CA ASN A 457 -4.16 26.77 -6.57
C ASN A 457 -4.93 26.07 -7.70
N ASP A 458 -4.42 26.12 -8.93
CA ASP A 458 -5.01 25.41 -10.05
C ASP A 458 -4.94 23.89 -9.81
N VAL A 459 -6.11 23.31 -9.52
CA VAL A 459 -6.26 21.88 -9.18
C VAL A 459 -5.76 21.00 -10.32
N GLU A 460 -5.90 21.42 -11.58
CA GLU A 460 -5.40 20.66 -12.73
C GLU A 460 -3.87 20.61 -12.71
N VAL A 461 -3.21 21.73 -12.41
CA VAL A 461 -1.75 21.80 -12.25
C VAL A 461 -1.25 20.93 -11.10
N ILE A 462 -1.97 20.91 -9.97
CA ILE A 462 -1.65 20.02 -8.84
C ILE A 462 -1.73 18.56 -9.26
N LEU A 463 -2.80 18.18 -9.93
CA LEU A 463 -3.02 16.80 -10.37
C LEU A 463 -2.00 16.36 -11.42
N GLU A 464 -1.64 17.24 -12.35
CA GLU A 464 -0.56 16.98 -13.30
C GLU A 464 0.79 16.80 -12.60
N LYS A 465 1.15 17.70 -11.66
CA LYS A 465 2.38 17.55 -10.88
C LYS A 465 2.42 16.22 -10.12
N LEU A 466 1.33 15.84 -9.47
CA LEU A 466 1.25 14.55 -8.76
C LEU A 466 1.33 13.37 -9.74
N LYS A 467 0.80 13.50 -10.95
CA LYS A 467 0.88 12.46 -11.99
C LYS A 467 2.30 12.27 -12.51
N HIS A 468 3.05 13.35 -12.70
CA HIS A 468 4.40 13.31 -13.30
C HIS A 468 5.52 13.18 -12.27
N CYS A 469 5.46 13.94 -11.18
CA CYS A 469 6.50 14.00 -10.15
C CYS A 469 6.26 13.01 -9.01
N ASN A 470 5.07 12.42 -8.89
CA ASN A 470 4.67 11.51 -7.80
C ASN A 470 4.67 12.13 -6.39
N GLU A 471 5.00 13.41 -6.27
CA GLU A 471 5.01 14.17 -5.03
C GLU A 471 4.63 15.63 -5.30
N LEU A 472 4.13 16.30 -4.28
CA LEU A 472 4.01 17.75 -4.23
C LEU A 472 4.45 18.22 -2.84
N ILE A 473 5.41 19.14 -2.81
CA ILE A 473 5.90 19.77 -1.59
C ILE A 473 5.43 21.21 -1.59
N PHE A 474 4.87 21.65 -0.47
CA PHE A 474 4.54 23.07 -0.29
C PHE A 474 4.83 23.50 1.15
N LEU A 475 5.31 24.74 1.25
CA LEU A 475 5.63 25.40 2.50
C LEU A 475 4.66 26.57 2.67
N GLU A 476 3.88 26.53 3.73
CA GLU A 476 2.95 27.62 4.06
C GLU A 476 3.45 28.41 5.28
N ASN A 477 3.53 29.73 5.12
CA ASN A 477 4.11 30.60 6.12
C ASN A 477 3.32 30.56 7.44
N GLY A 478 4.01 30.21 8.52
CA GLY A 478 3.41 30.11 9.85
C GLY A 478 2.60 28.84 10.11
N ILE A 479 2.36 28.00 9.09
CA ILE A 479 1.69 26.71 9.22
C ILE A 479 2.71 25.57 9.20
N GLY A 480 3.50 25.47 8.14
CA GLY A 480 4.56 24.46 8.03
C GLY A 480 4.79 23.89 6.64
N GLU A 481 5.61 22.84 6.60
CA GLU A 481 5.93 22.09 5.38
C GLU A 481 5.05 20.86 5.26
N PHE A 482 4.58 20.60 4.04
CA PHE A 482 3.68 19.51 3.71
C PHE A 482 4.14 18.77 2.47
N TYR A 483 3.87 17.47 2.50
CA TYR A 483 4.14 16.55 1.41
C TYR A 483 2.82 15.90 1.01
N ILE A 484 2.48 15.94 -0.27
CA ILE A 484 1.41 15.12 -0.83
C ILE A 484 2.11 14.05 -1.66
N GLU A 485 2.02 12.81 -1.18
CA GLU A 485 2.72 11.67 -1.76
C GLU A 485 1.73 10.74 -2.48
N VAL A 486 2.12 10.24 -3.65
CA VAL A 486 1.30 9.26 -4.38
C VAL A 486 1.60 7.86 -3.83
N LEU A 487 0.61 7.25 -3.18
CA LEU A 487 0.73 5.92 -2.61
C LEU A 487 0.95 4.89 -3.71
N ARG A 488 2.08 4.17 -3.65
CA ARG A 488 2.32 3.00 -4.49
C ARG A 488 1.60 1.80 -3.91
N ASP A 489 1.88 1.48 -2.64
CA ASP A 489 1.29 0.34 -1.95
C ASP A 489 1.35 0.48 -0.42
N VAL A 490 0.67 -0.42 0.28
CA VAL A 490 0.60 -0.52 1.74
C VAL A 490 0.96 -1.93 2.17
N ASN A 491 2.03 -2.03 2.96
CA ASN A 491 2.33 -3.26 3.67
C ASN A 491 1.36 -3.43 4.84
N ARG A 492 0.40 -4.34 4.67
CA ARG A 492 -0.63 -4.63 5.67
C ARG A 492 -0.20 -5.71 6.67
N GLU A 493 1.04 -6.18 6.60
CA GLU A 493 1.58 -7.09 7.62
C GLU A 493 1.81 -6.34 8.92
N LYS A 494 1.31 -6.90 10.02
CA LYS A 494 1.46 -6.31 11.34
C LYS A 494 2.90 -6.49 11.80
N ARG A 495 3.66 -5.39 11.85
CA ARG A 495 5.03 -5.38 12.37
C ARG A 495 5.18 -4.40 13.51
N LYS A 496 6.14 -4.67 14.39
CA LYS A 496 6.49 -3.80 15.53
C LYS A 496 7.69 -2.93 15.17
N TYR A 497 7.51 -1.62 15.30
CA TYR A 497 8.53 -0.61 15.04
C TYR A 497 8.87 0.14 16.32
N ASP A 498 10.12 0.60 16.43
CA ASP A 498 10.49 1.58 17.45
C ASP A 498 9.72 2.89 17.19
N LEU A 499 9.21 3.52 18.25
CA LEU A 499 8.53 4.83 18.20
C LEU A 499 9.32 5.89 17.42
N ASN A 500 10.66 5.82 17.44
CA ASN A 500 11.52 6.76 16.71
C ASN A 500 11.38 6.69 15.19
N TYR A 501 10.84 5.59 14.66
CA TYR A 501 10.63 5.37 13.22
C TYR A 501 9.19 5.65 12.75
N ILE A 502 8.30 6.00 13.67
CA ILE A 502 6.89 6.23 13.39
C ILE A 502 6.65 7.68 12.98
N ASN A 503 5.70 7.88 12.06
CA ASN A 503 5.25 9.18 11.57
C ASN A 503 6.38 10.05 10.99
N LYS A 504 7.32 9.42 10.28
CA LYS A 504 8.41 10.08 9.57
C LYS A 504 8.45 9.57 8.15
N LEU A 505 8.66 10.49 7.22
CA LEU A 505 8.93 10.17 5.83
C LEU A 505 10.42 9.82 5.70
N TYR A 506 10.70 8.69 5.06
CA TYR A 506 12.04 8.21 4.82
C TYR A 506 12.27 8.08 3.34
N ASP A 507 13.41 8.61 2.90
CA ASP A 507 13.93 8.34 1.57
C ASP A 507 14.69 7.02 1.58
N VAL A 508 14.64 6.32 0.46
CA VAL A 508 15.55 5.23 0.19
C VAL A 508 16.58 5.78 -0.77
N GLU A 509 17.81 5.92 -0.28
CA GLU A 509 18.94 6.37 -1.09
C GLU A 509 18.98 5.51 -2.36
N GLY A 510 18.87 6.18 -3.51
CA GLY A 510 19.18 5.56 -4.79
C GLY A 510 20.69 5.57 -4.92
N ASP A 511 21.27 4.41 -5.22
CA ASP A 511 22.62 4.33 -5.76
C ASP A 511 22.62 4.87 -7.20
#